data_AF-A0A429FMV5-F1
#
_entry.id   AF-A0A429FMV5-F1
#
_cell.length_a   1.000
_cell.length_b   1.000
_cell.length_c   1.000
_cell.angle_alpha   90.00
_cell.angle_beta   90.00
_cell.angle_gamma   90.00
#
_symmetry.space_group_name_H-M   'P 1'
#
loop_
_entity.id
_entity.type
_entity.pdbx_description
1 polymer ?
#
loop_
_entity_poly.entity_id
_entity_poly.type
_entity_poly.pdbx_seq_one_letter_code
_entity_poly.pdbx_strand_id
1 'polypeptide(L)'
;MSVLERVRAAYHRIAWVDRPEIWIDLRPEEDVLADAEKLDARRAAGESLPLYGKLAAVKGNIDVAGLPTTAACPEYAYLPAEDAPVVARLRAAGALILGTTNLDQFATGLVGTRSPHGAVRNAIDPAYVSGGSSSGSAVAVALGIADLALGTDTAGSGRVPAAFNGIAGLKPTRGLLPTTGVVPACASIDCVTVFARTVDEASTAFACLSEPRDLPVLNRPFRIGVPSEVGPLQDGWAEAFSAAAQEFRAAGAELVPVDISAFLAAARLLYEGAFVAERYSAVGEFIDAHPDAVDPAVRRIIGAAKDIPAHRLFSDLATLDGLSRKASAVLSTVDCLLLPTTTEHPTIADVEADPLGVNARLGRFTNSTNLLGLSSLAVPAGTVGGLPFGVMLVGAAYADRILADVARSVPRRTRIAVVGAHLRGQPLNHELTSRGGRFVFAGPTAAEYRLHALDTVPPKPGLVRVASGGAAIEAEVWDLPLAGFGEFVAGVPAPLAIGKVRLADGSEVSGFVCEPGAVEGAEDITRYGGWLGYLSH
;
A
#
# COMPACT_ATOMS: atom_id res chain seq x y z
N MET A 1 -24.28 8.28 2.83
CA MET A 1 -23.49 9.46 3.22
C MET A 1 -23.44 10.40 2.03
N SER A 2 -23.92 11.64 2.18
CA SER A 2 -23.84 12.68 1.13
C SER A 2 -22.39 13.13 0.90
N VAL A 3 -22.11 13.82 -0.22
CA VAL A 3 -20.77 14.35 -0.49
C VAL A 3 -20.34 15.33 0.61
N LEU A 4 -21.25 16.19 1.07
CA LEU A 4 -21.01 17.13 2.17
C LEU A 4 -20.65 16.41 3.48
N GLU A 5 -21.36 15.33 3.83
CA GLU A 5 -21.03 14.53 5.02
C GLU A 5 -19.65 13.87 4.91
N ARG A 6 -19.24 13.46 3.70
CA ARG A 6 -17.90 12.91 3.47
C ARG A 6 -16.81 13.96 3.70
N VAL A 7 -17.01 15.19 3.20
CA VAL A 7 -16.08 16.31 3.43
C VAL A 7 -15.95 16.59 4.93
N ARG A 8 -17.07 16.79 5.63
CA ARG A 8 -17.07 17.04 7.10
C ARG A 8 -16.38 15.91 7.86
N ALA A 9 -16.67 14.66 7.50
CA ALA A 9 -16.04 13.50 8.13
C ALA A 9 -14.52 13.47 7.92
N ALA A 10 -14.03 13.94 6.77
CA ALA A 10 -12.60 14.03 6.50
C ALA A 10 -11.93 15.14 7.30
N TYR A 11 -12.51 16.34 7.39
CA TYR A 11 -11.96 17.43 8.22
C TYR A 11 -11.99 17.10 9.71
N HIS A 12 -13.06 16.46 10.19
CA HIS A 12 -13.09 15.90 11.55
C HIS A 12 -11.97 14.86 11.75
N ARG A 13 -11.75 13.97 10.77
CA ARG A 13 -10.66 12.99 10.85
C ARG A 13 -9.28 13.65 10.84
N ILE A 14 -9.05 14.68 10.04
CA ILE A 14 -7.80 15.47 10.02
C ILE A 14 -7.52 16.04 11.41
N ALA A 15 -8.52 16.68 12.03
CA ALA A 15 -8.39 17.23 13.37
C ALA A 15 -8.18 16.13 14.43
N TRP A 16 -8.84 14.98 14.28
CA TRP A 16 -8.74 13.87 15.22
C TRP A 16 -7.40 13.14 15.17
N VAL A 17 -6.83 12.92 13.98
CA VAL A 17 -5.51 12.26 13.87
C VAL A 17 -4.38 13.18 14.32
N ASP A 18 -4.56 14.50 14.20
CA ASP A 18 -3.59 15.55 14.55
C ASP A 18 -2.18 15.26 13.99
N ARG A 19 -2.13 15.16 12.66
CA ARG A 19 -0.93 14.87 11.87
C ARG A 19 -0.66 16.01 10.89
N PRO A 20 -0.35 17.23 11.36
CA PRO A 20 -0.17 18.40 10.48
C PRO A 20 0.94 18.17 9.45
N GLU A 21 1.94 17.34 9.76
CA GLU A 21 3.05 17.05 8.85
C GLU A 21 2.65 16.32 7.56
N ILE A 22 1.41 15.81 7.46
CA ILE A 22 0.87 15.22 6.20
C ILE A 22 0.72 16.29 5.11
N TRP A 23 0.47 17.53 5.49
CA TRP A 23 0.04 18.60 4.58
C TRP A 23 1.12 19.69 4.46
N ILE A 24 1.27 20.23 3.25
CA ILE A 24 1.95 21.52 3.05
C ILE A 24 0.87 22.61 3.14
N ASP A 25 -0.18 22.47 2.33
CA ASP A 25 -1.36 23.32 2.38
C ASP A 25 -2.62 22.47 2.46
N LEU A 26 -3.47 22.74 3.45
CA LEU A 26 -4.81 22.19 3.54
C LEU A 26 -5.81 23.29 3.16
N ARG A 27 -6.75 22.99 2.26
CA ARG A 27 -7.79 23.95 1.90
C ARG A 27 -8.72 24.20 3.09
N PRO A 28 -9.27 25.41 3.25
CA PRO A 28 -10.35 25.65 4.19
C PRO A 28 -11.53 24.70 3.96
N GLU A 29 -12.17 24.24 5.03
CA GLU A 29 -13.31 23.31 4.94
C GLU A 29 -14.47 23.91 4.12
N GLU A 30 -14.74 25.22 4.29
CA GLU A 30 -15.78 25.93 3.54
C GLU A 30 -15.58 25.86 2.01
N ASP A 31 -14.33 25.90 1.53
CA ASP A 31 -14.03 25.87 0.10
C ASP A 31 -14.29 24.49 -0.50
N VAL A 32 -13.96 23.43 0.25
CA VAL A 32 -14.20 22.06 -0.18
C VAL A 32 -15.70 21.72 -0.10
N LEU A 33 -16.42 22.25 0.88
CA LEU A 33 -17.88 22.16 0.95
C LEU A 33 -18.55 22.88 -0.24
N ALA A 34 -18.08 24.08 -0.60
CA ALA A 34 -18.58 24.80 -1.77
C ALA A 34 -18.33 24.03 -3.08
N ASP A 35 -17.18 23.37 -3.21
CA ASP A 35 -16.91 22.48 -4.35
C ASP A 35 -17.81 21.24 -4.36
N ALA A 36 -18.14 20.69 -3.19
CA ALA A 36 -19.08 19.57 -3.06
C ALA A 36 -20.50 19.94 -3.52
N GLU A 37 -20.98 21.14 -3.19
CA GLU A 37 -22.29 21.62 -3.66
C GLU A 37 -22.33 21.78 -5.18
N LYS A 38 -21.27 22.35 -5.77
CA LYS A 38 -21.14 22.44 -7.25
C LYS A 38 -21.12 21.05 -7.89
N LEU A 39 -20.44 20.10 -7.25
CA LEU A 39 -20.37 18.73 -7.73
C LEU A 39 -21.75 18.03 -7.69
N ASP A 40 -22.53 18.26 -6.65
CA ASP A 40 -23.91 17.76 -6.54
C ASP A 40 -24.80 18.33 -7.65
N ALA A 41 -24.66 19.62 -7.96
CA ALA A 41 -25.38 20.25 -9.07
C ALA A 41 -25.01 19.63 -10.43
N ARG A 42 -23.72 19.39 -10.69
CA ARG A 42 -23.24 18.69 -11.91
C ARG A 42 -23.82 17.28 -12.02
N ARG A 43 -23.86 16.54 -10.91
CA ARG A 43 -24.44 15.19 -10.87
C ARG A 43 -25.95 15.22 -11.13
N ALA A 44 -26.66 16.17 -10.53
CA ALA A 44 -28.10 16.37 -10.75
C ALA A 44 -28.42 16.75 -12.20
N ALA A 45 -27.50 17.46 -12.88
CA ALA A 45 -27.59 17.78 -14.31
C ALA A 45 -27.29 16.58 -15.24
N GLY A 46 -27.00 15.39 -14.69
CA GLY A 46 -26.80 14.16 -15.46
C GLY A 46 -25.37 13.89 -15.90
N GLU A 47 -24.37 14.63 -15.40
CA GLU A 47 -22.97 14.36 -15.71
C GLU A 47 -22.50 12.98 -15.20
N SER A 48 -21.72 12.30 -16.03
CA SER A 48 -21.03 11.06 -15.64
C SER A 48 -19.73 11.40 -14.92
N LEU A 49 -19.69 11.11 -13.63
CA LEU A 49 -18.60 11.48 -12.72
C LEU A 49 -18.09 10.20 -12.02
N PRO A 50 -17.14 9.46 -12.62
CA PRO A 50 -16.70 8.16 -12.10
C PRO A 50 -16.08 8.21 -10.70
N LEU A 51 -15.54 9.36 -10.31
CA LEU A 51 -14.95 9.62 -9.00
C LEU A 51 -15.83 10.54 -8.14
N TYR A 52 -17.13 10.63 -8.44
CA TYR A 52 -18.08 11.50 -7.74
C TYR A 52 -17.94 11.41 -6.21
N GLY A 53 -17.60 12.55 -5.61
CA GLY A 53 -17.49 12.77 -4.18
C GLY A 53 -16.29 12.08 -3.54
N LYS A 54 -15.38 11.47 -4.31
CA LYS A 54 -14.13 10.91 -3.79
C LYS A 54 -13.23 12.05 -3.32
N LEU A 55 -12.62 11.86 -2.16
CA LEU A 55 -11.69 12.83 -1.58
C LEU A 55 -10.27 12.53 -2.04
N ALA A 56 -9.56 13.56 -2.49
CA ALA A 56 -8.24 13.46 -3.07
C ALA A 56 -7.20 14.31 -2.34
N ALA A 57 -6.01 13.75 -2.17
CA ALA A 57 -4.80 14.47 -1.80
C ALA A 57 -3.86 14.56 -3.00
N VAL A 58 -3.12 15.65 -3.15
CA VAL A 58 -2.18 15.84 -4.28
C VAL A 58 -0.80 16.17 -3.72
N LYS A 59 0.24 15.46 -4.14
CA LYS A 59 1.61 15.75 -3.68
C LYS A 59 2.01 17.19 -3.99
N GLY A 60 2.62 17.89 -3.04
CA GLY A 60 2.98 19.32 -3.14
C GLY A 60 4.08 19.68 -4.15
N ASN A 61 4.40 18.78 -5.07
CA ASN A 61 5.20 19.05 -6.27
C ASN A 61 4.37 18.99 -7.56
N ILE A 62 3.04 18.87 -7.46
CA ILE A 62 2.09 18.85 -8.57
C ILE A 62 1.18 20.07 -8.43
N ASP A 63 1.03 20.83 -9.51
CA ASP A 63 0.26 22.08 -9.52
C ASP A 63 -1.22 21.85 -9.24
N VAL A 64 -1.73 22.60 -8.25
CA VAL A 64 -3.14 22.71 -7.92
C VAL A 64 -3.48 24.20 -7.90
N ALA A 65 -4.38 24.63 -8.79
CA ALA A 65 -4.78 26.03 -8.86
C ALA A 65 -5.31 26.52 -7.50
N GLY A 66 -4.79 27.67 -7.05
CA GLY A 66 -5.15 28.28 -5.77
C GLY A 66 -4.34 27.80 -4.56
N LEU A 67 -3.42 26.84 -4.72
CA LEU A 67 -2.47 26.42 -3.68
C LEU A 67 -1.03 26.58 -4.20
N PRO A 68 -0.07 27.03 -3.38
CA PRO A 68 1.31 27.14 -3.82
C PRO A 68 1.93 25.75 -4.08
N THR A 69 2.68 25.63 -5.18
CA THR A 69 3.55 24.48 -5.43
C THR A 69 4.91 24.79 -4.83
N THR A 70 5.36 23.99 -3.86
CA THR A 70 6.60 24.25 -3.11
C THR A 70 7.66 23.15 -3.28
N ALA A 71 7.25 21.94 -3.66
CA ALA A 71 8.10 20.75 -3.61
C ALA A 71 8.79 20.55 -2.24
N ALA A 72 8.09 20.91 -1.15
CA ALA A 72 8.59 20.97 0.23
C ALA A 72 9.80 21.90 0.44
N CYS A 73 9.90 22.96 -0.36
CA CYS A 73 10.84 24.06 -0.19
C CYS A 73 10.05 25.39 -0.22
N PRO A 74 9.78 26.03 0.94
CA PRO A 74 9.04 27.29 1.00
C PRO A 74 9.59 28.39 0.08
N GLU A 75 10.92 28.48 -0.04
CA GLU A 75 11.63 29.46 -0.86
C GLU A 75 11.52 29.19 -2.38
N TYR A 76 11.15 27.96 -2.77
CA TYR A 76 10.89 27.59 -4.17
C TYR A 76 9.44 27.88 -4.59
N ALA A 77 8.59 28.30 -3.65
CA ALA A 77 7.15 28.39 -3.87
C ALA A 77 6.76 29.28 -5.06
N TYR A 78 5.82 28.80 -5.86
CA TYR A 78 5.09 29.60 -6.84
C TYR A 78 3.60 29.24 -6.80
N LEU A 79 2.75 30.18 -7.23
CA LEU A 79 1.31 29.94 -7.34
C LEU A 79 0.96 29.60 -8.79
N PRO A 80 0.58 28.35 -9.11
CA PRO A 80 0.16 27.98 -10.45
C PRO A 80 -1.17 28.64 -10.82
N ALA A 81 -1.25 29.13 -12.06
CA ALA A 81 -2.47 29.74 -12.60
C ALA A 81 -3.57 28.72 -12.92
N GLU A 82 -3.19 27.48 -13.24
CA GLU A 82 -4.08 26.40 -13.65
C GLU A 82 -3.69 25.10 -12.92
N ASP A 83 -4.65 24.19 -12.79
CA ASP A 83 -4.35 22.83 -12.32
C ASP A 83 -3.39 22.13 -13.29
N ALA A 84 -2.48 21.30 -12.78
CA ALA A 84 -1.77 20.35 -13.62
C ALA A 84 -2.81 19.50 -14.41
N PRO A 85 -2.57 19.11 -15.67
CA PRO A 85 -3.57 18.37 -16.45
C PRO A 85 -4.08 17.09 -15.79
N VAL A 86 -3.24 16.41 -14.99
CA VAL A 86 -3.67 15.25 -14.20
C VAL A 86 -4.63 15.63 -13.06
N VAL A 87 -4.43 16.77 -12.42
CA VAL A 87 -5.30 17.33 -11.37
C VAL A 87 -6.62 17.80 -11.98
N ALA A 88 -6.59 18.46 -13.13
CA ALA A 88 -7.77 18.86 -13.88
C ALA A 88 -8.64 17.64 -14.27
N ARG A 89 -8.02 16.55 -14.76
CA ARG A 89 -8.71 15.28 -15.05
C ARG A 89 -9.37 14.68 -13.80
N LEU A 90 -8.68 14.76 -12.65
CA LEU A 90 -9.20 14.27 -11.38
C LEU A 90 -10.46 15.02 -10.93
N ARG A 91 -10.46 16.36 -11.03
CA ARG A 91 -11.64 17.20 -10.75
C ARG A 91 -12.76 16.98 -11.76
N ALA A 92 -12.42 16.84 -13.05
CA ALA A 92 -13.40 16.58 -14.10
C ALA A 92 -14.15 15.27 -13.85
N ALA A 93 -13.45 14.23 -13.38
CA ALA A 93 -14.03 12.95 -12.99
C ALA A 93 -14.86 13.00 -11.70
N GLY A 94 -14.86 14.12 -10.97
CA GLY A 94 -15.71 14.37 -9.81
C GLY A 94 -15.07 14.19 -8.45
N ALA A 95 -13.73 14.14 -8.36
CA ALA A 95 -13.05 14.13 -7.07
C ALA A 95 -12.91 15.55 -6.48
N LEU A 96 -12.88 15.63 -5.15
CA LEU A 96 -12.68 16.85 -4.38
C LEU A 96 -11.28 16.87 -3.77
N ILE A 97 -10.50 17.91 -4.08
CA ILE A 97 -9.13 18.04 -3.57
C ILE A 97 -9.16 18.67 -2.19
N LEU A 98 -8.53 18.00 -1.22
CA LEU A 98 -8.38 18.46 0.16
C LEU A 98 -7.20 19.44 0.31
N GLY A 99 -6.09 19.20 -0.38
CA GLY A 99 -4.87 20.01 -0.23
C GLY A 99 -3.65 19.40 -0.91
N THR A 100 -2.52 20.09 -0.75
CA THR A 100 -1.20 19.65 -1.16
C THR A 100 -0.51 18.90 -0.02
N THR A 101 0.01 17.70 -0.28
CA THR A 101 0.63 16.86 0.75
C THR A 101 2.14 16.99 0.77
N ASN A 102 2.71 16.81 1.96
CA ASN A 102 4.13 16.81 2.22
C ASN A 102 4.87 15.69 1.47
N LEU A 103 6.17 15.91 1.25
CA LEU A 103 7.07 15.06 0.49
C LEU A 103 8.51 15.23 0.96
N ASP A 104 9.40 14.26 0.66
CA ASP A 104 10.84 14.55 0.66
C ASP A 104 11.13 15.66 -0.36
N GLN A 105 11.90 16.67 0.04
CA GLN A 105 12.13 17.88 -0.72
C GLN A 105 12.63 17.61 -2.14
N PHE A 106 12.06 18.33 -3.11
CA PHE A 106 12.26 18.12 -4.55
C PHE A 106 12.08 16.66 -4.99
N ALA A 107 11.17 15.95 -4.32
CA ALA A 107 10.92 14.53 -4.49
C ALA A 107 12.18 13.64 -4.38
N THR A 108 13.18 14.05 -3.58
CA THR A 108 14.48 13.39 -3.45
C THR A 108 14.56 12.55 -2.17
N GLY A 109 13.97 11.36 -2.21
CA GLY A 109 14.06 10.40 -1.11
C GLY A 109 13.05 9.27 -1.22
N LEU A 110 13.27 8.23 -0.41
CA LEU A 110 12.39 7.09 -0.19
C LEU A 110 11.97 6.95 1.27
N VAL A 111 12.20 7.99 2.09
CA VAL A 111 12.06 7.93 3.56
C VAL A 111 10.91 8.80 4.08
N GLY A 112 10.61 9.95 3.47
CA GLY A 112 9.54 10.84 3.92
C GLY A 112 9.92 11.75 5.10
N THR A 113 11.21 11.86 5.40
CA THR A 113 11.76 12.63 6.54
C THR A 113 12.51 13.90 6.13
N ARG A 114 12.76 14.11 4.83
CA ARG A 114 13.57 15.21 4.30
C ARG A 114 12.71 16.42 3.93
N SER A 115 11.98 16.97 4.91
CA SER A 115 11.06 18.08 4.69
C SER A 115 11.09 19.08 5.85
N PRO A 116 11.12 20.39 5.57
CA PRO A 116 10.98 21.41 6.61
C PRO A 116 9.59 21.42 7.26
N HIS A 117 8.59 20.77 6.65
CA HIS A 117 7.25 20.59 7.22
C HIS A 117 7.18 19.44 8.24
N GLY A 118 8.32 18.81 8.54
CA GLY A 118 8.45 17.70 9.49
C GLY A 118 8.48 16.33 8.83
N ALA A 119 9.03 15.37 9.56
CA ALA A 119 9.09 13.97 9.15
C ALA A 119 7.69 13.34 9.18
N VAL A 120 7.22 12.85 8.04
CA VAL A 120 5.92 12.19 7.97
C VAL A 120 6.03 10.80 8.58
N ARG A 121 5.41 10.62 9.75
CA ARG A 121 5.43 9.35 10.49
C ARG A 121 4.50 8.32 9.84
N ASN A 122 4.80 7.04 9.98
CA ASN A 122 3.96 5.95 9.47
C ASN A 122 2.51 6.02 10.02
N ALA A 123 1.56 5.47 9.26
CA ALA A 123 0.14 5.47 9.62
C ALA A 123 -0.21 4.48 10.74
N ILE A 124 0.59 3.43 10.95
CA ILE A 124 0.35 2.37 11.94
C ILE A 124 1.20 2.61 13.20
N ASP A 125 2.51 2.82 13.03
CA ASP A 125 3.43 3.10 14.15
C ASP A 125 4.22 4.40 13.92
N PRO A 126 3.89 5.48 14.65
CA PRO A 126 4.56 6.77 14.47
C PRO A 126 6.07 6.81 14.74
N ALA A 127 6.69 5.77 15.31
CA ALA A 127 8.15 5.67 15.42
C ALA A 127 8.83 5.34 14.08
N TYR A 128 8.08 4.79 13.12
CA TYR A 128 8.57 4.36 11.83
C TYR A 128 8.38 5.42 10.75
N VAL A 129 9.22 5.35 9.72
CA VAL A 129 9.07 6.23 8.56
C VAL A 129 7.82 5.87 7.76
N SER A 130 7.15 6.87 7.19
CA SER A 130 6.06 6.66 6.24
C SER A 130 6.54 6.13 4.89
N GLY A 131 7.83 6.32 4.57
CA GLY A 131 8.35 6.13 3.23
C GLY A 131 8.11 7.37 2.38
N GLY A 132 8.99 7.57 1.41
CA GLY A 132 9.00 8.76 0.56
C GLY A 132 9.17 8.43 -0.91
N SER A 133 9.24 9.43 -1.79
CA SER A 133 9.07 10.85 -1.46
C SER A 133 7.59 11.26 -1.36
N SER A 134 6.63 10.43 -1.75
CA SER A 134 5.19 10.78 -1.68
C SER A 134 4.58 10.47 -0.30
N SER A 135 5.23 10.93 0.76
CA SER A 135 4.95 10.54 2.14
C SER A 135 3.56 10.95 2.62
N GLY A 136 3.22 12.25 2.51
CA GLY A 136 1.91 12.76 2.91
C GLY A 136 0.77 12.14 2.10
N SER A 137 0.95 11.95 0.79
CA SER A 137 -0.03 11.29 -0.09
C SER A 137 -0.40 9.89 0.42
N ALA A 138 0.61 9.09 0.78
CA ALA A 138 0.39 7.72 1.25
C ALA A 138 -0.30 7.69 2.62
N VAL A 139 0.17 8.50 3.57
CA VAL A 139 -0.40 8.52 4.93
C VAL A 139 -1.83 9.07 4.93
N ALA A 140 -2.15 10.06 4.10
CA ALA A 140 -3.51 10.57 3.95
C ALA A 140 -4.50 9.48 3.51
N VAL A 141 -4.09 8.60 2.58
CA VAL A 141 -4.91 7.46 2.13
C VAL A 141 -5.01 6.38 3.21
N ALA A 142 -3.87 6.03 3.84
CA ALA A 142 -3.80 4.95 4.82
C ALA A 142 -4.61 5.25 6.08
N LEU A 143 -4.61 6.50 6.54
CA LEU A 143 -5.46 6.94 7.66
C LEU A 143 -6.93 7.12 7.27
N GLY A 144 -7.30 6.94 6.00
CA GLY A 144 -8.67 7.10 5.51
C GLY A 144 -9.15 8.55 5.50
N ILE A 145 -8.23 9.51 5.43
CA ILE A 145 -8.54 10.94 5.25
C ILE A 145 -8.94 11.20 3.79
N ALA A 146 -8.12 10.70 2.86
CA ALA A 146 -8.41 10.71 1.43
C ALA A 146 -8.80 9.30 0.94
N ASP A 147 -9.61 9.22 -0.11
CA ASP A 147 -9.90 7.96 -0.80
C ASP A 147 -8.77 7.56 -1.75
N LEU A 148 -8.14 8.56 -2.36
CA LEU A 148 -7.06 8.42 -3.32
C LEU A 148 -6.09 9.59 -3.16
N ALA A 149 -4.85 9.40 -3.57
CA ALA A 149 -3.88 10.49 -3.62
C ALA A 149 -2.97 10.40 -4.84
N LEU A 150 -2.60 11.55 -5.39
CA LEU A 150 -1.55 11.64 -6.39
C LEU A 150 -0.19 11.71 -5.70
N GLY A 151 0.75 10.94 -6.25
CA GLY A 151 2.18 11.01 -5.91
C GLY A 151 3.01 11.19 -7.18
N THR A 152 4.32 11.14 -7.01
CA THR A 152 5.26 11.01 -8.13
C THR A 152 6.24 9.89 -7.83
N ASP A 153 6.77 9.25 -8.87
CA ASP A 153 7.71 8.15 -8.77
C ASP A 153 8.73 8.18 -9.89
N THR A 154 9.97 8.43 -9.50
CA THR A 154 11.18 8.23 -10.32
C THR A 154 11.81 6.87 -10.03
N ALA A 155 11.88 6.52 -8.74
CA ALA A 155 12.77 5.50 -8.21
C ALA A 155 12.16 4.68 -7.07
N GLY A 156 10.87 4.84 -6.79
CA GLY A 156 10.18 4.13 -5.69
C GLY A 156 9.14 4.97 -4.97
N SER A 157 9.05 6.27 -5.25
CA SER A 157 8.25 7.22 -4.47
C SER A 157 6.73 7.03 -4.53
N GLY A 158 6.21 6.19 -5.43
CA GLY A 158 4.82 5.76 -5.50
C GLY A 158 4.60 4.34 -4.96
N ARG A 159 5.67 3.67 -4.51
CA ARG A 159 5.70 2.23 -4.18
C ARG A 159 6.13 1.96 -2.75
N VAL A 160 7.28 2.49 -2.34
CA VAL A 160 7.80 2.33 -0.96
C VAL A 160 6.80 2.86 0.07
N PRO A 161 6.21 4.07 -0.08
CA PRO A 161 5.20 4.54 0.85
C PRO A 161 3.92 3.67 0.85
N ALA A 162 3.60 3.03 -0.28
CA ALA A 162 2.43 2.15 -0.36
C ALA A 162 2.64 0.90 0.51
N ALA A 163 3.81 0.27 0.40
CA ALA A 163 4.15 -0.92 1.17
C ALA A 163 4.16 -0.64 2.68
N PHE A 164 4.82 0.43 3.13
CA PHE A 164 4.90 0.76 4.55
C PHE A 164 3.57 1.11 5.20
N ASN A 165 2.59 1.58 4.43
CA ASN A 165 1.30 1.99 4.96
C ASN A 165 0.16 1.03 4.61
N GLY A 166 0.46 -0.14 4.02
CA GLY A 166 -0.54 -1.17 3.74
C GLY A 166 -1.61 -0.74 2.72
N ILE A 167 -1.21 0.06 1.72
CA ILE A 167 -2.11 0.54 0.65
C ILE A 167 -1.56 0.16 -0.74
N ALA A 168 -2.39 0.32 -1.77
CA ALA A 168 -1.98 0.10 -3.16
C ALA A 168 -1.28 1.34 -3.72
N GLY A 169 -0.19 1.13 -4.46
CA GLY A 169 0.57 2.17 -5.16
C GLY A 169 0.74 1.82 -6.64
N LEU A 170 0.01 2.50 -7.52
CA LEU A 170 0.06 2.29 -8.96
C LEU A 170 1.05 3.29 -9.57
N LYS A 171 2.16 2.76 -10.09
CA LYS A 171 3.12 3.51 -10.90
C LYS A 171 2.92 3.15 -12.38
N PRO A 172 2.30 4.03 -13.17
CA PRO A 172 1.90 3.70 -14.50
C PRO A 172 3.09 3.60 -15.44
N THR A 173 2.90 2.99 -16.61
CA THR A 173 3.81 3.14 -17.74
C THR A 173 4.12 4.62 -17.98
N ARG A 174 5.40 4.92 -18.18
CA ARG A 174 5.89 6.30 -18.37
C ARG A 174 5.14 6.96 -19.53
N GLY A 175 4.65 8.18 -19.29
CA GLY A 175 3.91 8.97 -20.28
C GLY A 175 2.41 8.68 -20.37
N LEU A 176 1.85 7.72 -19.61
CA LEU A 176 0.40 7.51 -19.59
C LEU A 176 -0.36 8.58 -18.79
N LEU A 177 0.26 9.10 -17.74
CA LEU A 177 -0.23 10.27 -17.01
C LEU A 177 0.66 11.48 -17.33
N PRO A 178 0.07 12.66 -17.58
CA PRO A 178 0.83 13.86 -17.92
C PRO A 178 1.64 14.34 -16.71
N THR A 179 2.87 14.78 -16.97
CA THR A 179 3.78 15.39 -15.98
C THR A 179 3.88 16.91 -16.13
N THR A 180 3.11 17.52 -17.03
CA THR A 180 2.96 18.98 -17.10
C THR A 180 2.42 19.50 -15.77
N GLY A 181 3.00 20.59 -15.27
CA GLY A 181 2.66 21.14 -13.95
C GLY A 181 3.19 20.30 -12.78
N VAL A 182 4.23 19.49 -13.01
CA VAL A 182 4.95 18.77 -11.95
C VAL A 182 6.36 19.33 -11.87
N VAL A 183 6.80 19.75 -10.67
CA VAL A 183 8.21 20.09 -10.41
C VAL A 183 9.03 18.81 -10.56
N PRO A 184 9.93 18.73 -11.57
CA PRO A 184 10.58 17.49 -11.93
C PRO A 184 11.66 17.10 -10.92
N ALA A 185 11.82 15.79 -10.70
CA ALA A 185 12.99 15.22 -10.05
C ALA A 185 13.97 14.66 -11.08
N CYS A 186 13.46 13.88 -12.04
CA CYS A 186 14.19 13.45 -13.22
C CYS A 186 13.21 13.41 -14.40
N ALA A 187 13.09 14.53 -15.12
CA ALA A 187 12.01 14.76 -16.08
C ALA A 187 11.86 13.65 -17.13
N SER A 188 12.96 13.05 -17.60
CA SER A 188 12.94 12.00 -18.63
C SER A 188 12.32 10.68 -18.16
N ILE A 189 12.27 10.45 -16.84
CA ILE A 189 11.83 9.20 -16.24
C ILE A 189 10.75 9.37 -15.17
N ASP A 190 10.27 10.57 -14.89
CA ASP A 190 9.23 10.80 -13.89
C ASP A 190 7.87 10.28 -14.32
N CYS A 191 7.11 9.77 -13.34
CA CYS A 191 5.73 9.34 -13.49
C CYS A 191 4.89 9.95 -12.36
N VAL A 192 3.71 10.49 -12.68
CA VAL A 192 2.66 10.68 -11.67
C VAL A 192 2.12 9.30 -11.27
N THR A 193 1.85 9.10 -9.99
CA THR A 193 1.36 7.82 -9.44
C THR A 193 0.05 8.01 -8.69
N VAL A 194 -0.66 6.91 -8.45
CA VAL A 194 -1.91 6.88 -7.70
C VAL A 194 -1.76 5.98 -6.48
N PHE A 195 -2.09 6.51 -5.31
CA PHE A 195 -2.34 5.73 -4.10
C PHE A 195 -3.83 5.55 -3.88
N ALA A 196 -4.23 4.36 -3.43
CA ALA A 196 -5.58 4.08 -2.93
C ALA A 196 -5.54 2.91 -1.94
N ARG A 197 -6.60 2.71 -1.14
CA ARG A 197 -6.66 1.57 -0.20
C ARG A 197 -6.74 0.22 -0.92
N THR A 198 -7.16 0.21 -2.18
CA THR A 198 -7.37 -1.00 -2.96
C THR A 198 -6.84 -0.86 -4.39
N VAL A 199 -6.47 -2.00 -4.99
CA VAL A 199 -6.06 -2.07 -6.40
C VAL A 199 -7.16 -1.55 -7.33
N ASP A 200 -8.43 -1.80 -6.99
CA ASP A 200 -9.57 -1.39 -7.80
C ASP A 200 -9.80 0.12 -7.75
N GLU A 201 -9.71 0.73 -6.58
CA GLU A 201 -9.78 2.19 -6.44
C GLU A 201 -8.61 2.86 -7.19
N ALA A 202 -7.39 2.32 -7.07
CA ALA A 202 -6.23 2.84 -7.80
C ALA A 202 -6.39 2.70 -9.33
N SER A 203 -6.88 1.55 -9.79
CA SER A 203 -7.13 1.28 -11.22
C SER A 203 -8.23 2.18 -11.79
N THR A 204 -9.30 2.41 -11.03
CA THR A 204 -10.42 3.27 -11.42
C THR A 204 -9.96 4.72 -11.54
N ALA A 205 -9.19 5.21 -10.56
CA ALA A 205 -8.61 6.53 -10.62
C ALA A 205 -7.65 6.65 -11.81
N PHE A 206 -6.72 5.71 -11.99
CA PHE A 206 -5.81 5.69 -13.14
C PHE A 206 -6.56 5.78 -14.48
N ALA A 207 -7.62 4.97 -14.67
CA ALA A 207 -8.41 4.97 -15.89
C ALA A 207 -9.09 6.33 -16.18
N CYS A 208 -9.42 7.11 -15.15
CA CYS A 208 -9.97 8.46 -15.31
C CYS A 208 -8.91 9.51 -15.68
N LEU A 209 -7.64 9.22 -15.37
CA LEU A 209 -6.52 10.15 -15.52
C LEU A 209 -5.70 9.88 -16.80
N SER A 210 -5.85 8.70 -17.39
CA SER A 210 -5.19 8.28 -18.63
C SER A 210 -6.15 8.32 -19.83
N GLU A 211 -5.60 8.40 -21.04
CA GLU A 211 -6.39 8.14 -22.24
C GLU A 211 -6.84 6.67 -22.31
N PRO A 212 -8.07 6.36 -22.78
CA PRO A 212 -8.51 4.99 -22.98
C PRO A 212 -7.58 4.24 -23.93
N ARG A 213 -7.28 2.98 -23.58
CA ARG A 213 -6.48 2.08 -24.40
C ARG A 213 -7.09 0.70 -24.41
N ASP A 214 -7.06 0.07 -25.58
CA ASP A 214 -7.37 -1.35 -25.71
C ASP A 214 -6.14 -2.15 -25.27
N LEU A 215 -6.28 -2.90 -24.18
CA LEU A 215 -5.21 -3.68 -23.58
C LEU A 215 -5.60 -5.16 -23.59
N PRO A 216 -4.65 -6.07 -23.87
CA PRO A 216 -4.95 -7.49 -23.94
C PRO A 216 -5.42 -8.02 -22.59
N VAL A 217 -6.50 -8.80 -22.62
CA VAL A 217 -6.96 -9.59 -21.47
C VAL A 217 -6.38 -10.99 -21.59
N LEU A 218 -5.68 -11.44 -20.55
CA LEU A 218 -5.10 -12.78 -20.52
C LEU A 218 -6.11 -13.78 -19.93
N ASN A 219 -6.65 -14.66 -20.77
CA ASN A 219 -7.55 -15.73 -20.35
C ASN A 219 -6.80 -17.06 -20.14
N ARG A 220 -5.68 -17.00 -19.41
CA ARG A 220 -4.85 -18.16 -19.03
C ARG A 220 -4.24 -17.93 -17.64
N PRO A 221 -3.73 -18.98 -16.97
CA PRO A 221 -2.88 -18.81 -15.80
C PRO A 221 -1.77 -17.78 -16.04
N PHE A 222 -1.60 -16.87 -15.08
CA PHE A 222 -0.53 -15.88 -15.11
C PHE A 222 0.81 -16.55 -14.83
N ARG A 223 1.85 -16.15 -15.57
CA ARG A 223 3.23 -16.55 -15.35
C ARG A 223 3.95 -15.43 -14.63
N ILE A 224 4.38 -15.67 -13.40
CA ILE A 224 4.96 -14.65 -12.54
C ILE A 224 6.43 -14.99 -12.29
N GLY A 225 7.32 -14.11 -12.75
CA GLY A 225 8.75 -14.22 -12.49
C GLY A 225 9.07 -13.93 -11.02
N VAL A 226 9.66 -14.88 -10.31
CA VAL A 226 10.15 -14.71 -8.94
C VAL A 226 11.67 -14.79 -8.93
N PRO A 227 12.40 -13.91 -8.20
CA PRO A 227 13.86 -13.96 -8.16
C PRO A 227 14.36 -15.32 -7.70
N SER A 228 15.30 -15.91 -8.44
CA SER A 228 16.03 -17.09 -7.96
C SER A 228 16.83 -16.77 -6.69
N GLU A 229 17.34 -15.54 -6.59
CA GLU A 229 17.98 -14.99 -5.40
C GLU A 229 17.44 -13.59 -5.12
N VAL A 230 16.77 -13.41 -3.97
CA VAL A 230 16.25 -12.10 -3.54
C VAL A 230 17.33 -11.24 -2.86
N GLY A 231 18.35 -11.89 -2.28
CA GLY A 231 19.42 -11.26 -1.50
C GLY A 231 18.94 -10.71 -0.15
N PRO A 232 19.69 -9.79 0.48
CA PRO A 232 19.41 -9.36 1.86
C PRO A 232 18.07 -8.64 2.00
N LEU A 233 17.32 -9.02 3.03
CA LEU A 233 16.09 -8.42 3.53
C LEU A 233 16.15 -8.39 5.07
N GLN A 234 15.36 -7.53 5.70
CA GLN A 234 15.13 -7.55 7.15
C GLN A 234 14.57 -8.92 7.61
N ASP A 235 14.84 -9.30 8.85
CA ASP A 235 14.32 -10.54 9.45
C ASP A 235 12.78 -10.65 9.28
N GLY A 236 12.31 -11.84 8.89
CA GLY A 236 10.89 -12.13 8.63
C GLY A 236 10.38 -11.70 7.24
N TRP A 237 11.10 -10.83 6.51
CA TRP A 237 10.66 -10.36 5.20
C TRP A 237 10.84 -11.40 4.10
N ALA A 238 11.85 -12.27 4.20
CA ALA A 238 12.04 -13.36 3.24
C ALA A 238 10.90 -14.37 3.32
N GLU A 239 10.47 -14.70 4.55
CA GLU A 239 9.34 -15.57 4.83
C GLU A 239 8.03 -14.94 4.35
N ALA A 240 7.82 -13.64 4.62
CA ALA A 240 6.65 -12.91 4.15
C ALA A 240 6.59 -12.81 2.61
N PHE A 241 7.71 -12.57 1.95
CA PHE A 241 7.81 -12.59 0.49
C PHE A 241 7.48 -13.97 -0.08
N SER A 242 8.05 -15.03 0.51
CA SER A 242 7.78 -16.41 0.12
C SER A 242 6.29 -16.76 0.29
N ALA A 243 5.69 -16.36 1.40
CA ALA A 243 4.26 -16.54 1.66
C ALA A 243 3.40 -15.82 0.61
N ALA A 244 3.70 -14.56 0.30
CA ALA A 244 3.02 -13.79 -0.74
C ALA A 244 3.12 -14.48 -2.11
N ALA A 245 4.30 -14.97 -2.49
CA ALA A 245 4.47 -15.73 -3.73
C ALA A 245 3.62 -17.02 -3.73
N GLN A 246 3.54 -17.74 -2.61
CA GLN A 246 2.66 -18.91 -2.50
C GLN A 246 1.18 -18.55 -2.61
N GLU A 247 0.76 -17.35 -2.22
CA GLU A 247 -0.63 -16.90 -2.43
C GLU A 247 -0.97 -16.78 -3.91
N PHE A 248 -0.08 -16.19 -4.72
CA PHE A 248 -0.25 -16.14 -6.18
C PHE A 248 -0.26 -17.54 -6.79
N ARG A 249 0.64 -18.43 -6.38
CA ARG A 249 0.64 -19.83 -6.84
C ARG A 249 -0.69 -20.52 -6.52
N ALA A 250 -1.18 -20.34 -5.31
CA ALA A 250 -2.42 -20.97 -4.88
C ALA A 250 -3.69 -20.33 -5.48
N ALA A 251 -3.58 -19.11 -6.03
CA ALA A 251 -4.57 -18.49 -6.90
C ALA A 251 -4.50 -18.99 -8.37
N GLY A 252 -3.59 -19.92 -8.68
CA GLY A 252 -3.46 -20.54 -9.99
C GLY A 252 -2.35 -19.97 -10.87
N ALA A 253 -1.52 -19.05 -10.37
CA ALA A 253 -0.38 -18.55 -11.13
C ALA A 253 0.77 -19.58 -11.20
N GLU A 254 1.49 -19.60 -12.32
CA GLU A 254 2.76 -20.30 -12.48
C GLU A 254 3.90 -19.40 -11.98
N LEU A 255 4.63 -19.83 -10.94
CA LEU A 255 5.83 -19.10 -10.49
C LEU A 255 7.06 -19.59 -11.25
N VAL A 256 7.73 -18.68 -11.95
CA VAL A 256 8.90 -18.95 -12.78
C VAL A 256 10.14 -18.35 -12.12
N PRO A 257 11.15 -19.13 -11.70
CA PRO A 257 12.40 -18.58 -11.20
C PRO A 257 13.13 -17.76 -12.29
N VAL A 258 13.56 -16.54 -11.98
CA VAL A 258 14.24 -15.65 -12.91
C VAL A 258 15.48 -15.00 -12.31
N ASP A 259 16.47 -14.74 -13.15
CA ASP A 259 17.62 -13.90 -12.79
C ASP A 259 17.23 -12.42 -12.91
N ILE A 260 17.41 -11.68 -11.81
CA ILE A 260 17.13 -10.25 -11.73
C ILE A 260 18.40 -9.37 -11.77
N SER A 261 19.57 -9.96 -12.05
CA SER A 261 20.87 -9.26 -12.04
C SER A 261 20.89 -8.01 -12.94
N ALA A 262 20.28 -8.08 -14.12
CA ALA A 262 20.19 -6.93 -15.04
C ALA A 262 19.36 -5.77 -14.47
N PHE A 263 18.27 -6.08 -13.74
CA PHE A 263 17.44 -5.09 -13.08
C PHE A 263 18.19 -4.43 -11.92
N LEU A 264 18.92 -5.21 -11.11
CA LEU A 264 19.73 -4.70 -10.01
C LEU A 264 20.96 -3.90 -10.49
N ALA A 265 21.52 -4.23 -11.67
CA ALA A 265 22.57 -3.43 -12.30
C ALA A 265 22.01 -2.10 -12.82
N ALA A 266 20.83 -2.10 -13.46
CA ALA A 266 20.18 -0.89 -13.92
C ALA A 266 19.78 0.02 -12.76
N ALA A 267 19.35 -0.54 -11.63
CA ALA A 267 19.03 0.19 -10.42
C ALA A 267 20.20 1.02 -9.88
N ARG A 268 21.44 0.54 -10.03
CA ARG A 268 22.65 1.24 -9.59
C ARG A 268 22.98 2.46 -10.46
N LEU A 269 22.72 2.38 -11.76
CA LEU A 269 22.98 3.49 -12.71
C LEU A 269 22.26 4.78 -12.33
N LEU A 270 21.11 4.70 -11.63
CA LEU A 270 20.34 5.89 -11.28
C LEU A 270 21.11 6.86 -10.39
N TYR A 271 21.83 6.35 -9.39
CA TYR A 271 22.55 7.15 -8.39
C TYR A 271 24.08 7.05 -8.50
N GLU A 272 24.61 5.95 -9.03
CA GLU A 272 26.05 5.77 -9.29
C GLU A 272 26.47 6.25 -10.69
N GLY A 273 25.50 6.45 -11.59
CA GLY A 273 25.70 6.93 -12.95
C GLY A 273 25.24 8.38 -13.15
N ALA A 274 25.21 8.80 -14.42
CA ALA A 274 24.95 10.18 -14.82
C ALA A 274 23.47 10.57 -14.84
N PHE A 275 22.53 9.64 -14.64
CA PHE A 275 21.09 9.95 -14.63
C PHE A 275 20.70 10.90 -13.48
N VAL A 276 21.45 10.89 -12.37
CA VAL A 276 21.26 11.84 -11.26
C VAL A 276 21.45 13.30 -11.68
N ALA A 277 22.16 13.57 -12.79
CA ALA A 277 22.34 14.92 -13.34
C ALA A 277 21.02 15.62 -13.69
N GLU A 278 19.96 14.88 -14.01
CA GLU A 278 18.64 15.49 -14.25
C GLU A 278 18.06 16.18 -13.01
N ARG A 279 18.41 15.72 -11.79
CA ARG A 279 18.01 16.43 -10.56
C ARG A 279 18.65 17.81 -10.49
N TYR A 280 19.93 17.90 -10.87
CA TYR A 280 20.61 19.19 -10.95
C TYR A 280 20.03 20.05 -12.07
N SER A 281 19.72 19.47 -13.23
CA SER A 281 19.05 20.21 -14.31
C SER A 281 17.68 20.75 -13.91
N ALA A 282 16.97 20.08 -13.00
CA ALA A 282 15.65 20.50 -12.55
C ALA A 282 15.69 21.66 -11.54
N VAL A 283 16.55 21.57 -10.52
CA VAL A 283 16.53 22.51 -9.38
C VAL A 283 17.93 22.89 -8.85
N GLY A 284 19.01 22.42 -9.49
CA GLY A 284 20.39 22.60 -9.01
C GLY A 284 20.83 24.06 -8.89
N GLU A 285 20.52 24.89 -9.89
CA GLU A 285 20.84 26.33 -9.84
C GLU A 285 20.11 27.05 -8.70
N PHE A 286 18.86 26.67 -8.43
CA PHE A 286 18.11 27.20 -7.29
C PHE A 286 18.76 26.80 -5.97
N ILE A 287 19.15 25.53 -5.82
CA ILE A 287 19.81 25.01 -4.62
C ILE A 287 21.16 25.70 -4.38
N ASP A 288 21.93 25.96 -5.43
CA ASP A 288 23.19 26.69 -5.35
C ASP A 288 22.99 28.13 -4.86
N ALA A 289 21.91 28.78 -5.28
CA ALA A 289 21.55 30.14 -4.87
C ALA A 289 20.91 30.20 -3.46
N HIS A 290 20.27 29.12 -3.00
CA HIS A 290 19.54 29.05 -1.72
C HIS A 290 20.00 27.86 -0.87
N PRO A 291 21.29 27.77 -0.52
CA PRO A 291 21.89 26.60 0.13
C PRO A 291 21.29 26.25 1.49
N ASP A 292 20.70 27.21 2.19
CA ASP A 292 20.14 27.08 3.54
C ASP A 292 18.63 26.74 3.53
N ALA A 293 17.97 26.82 2.37
CA ALA A 293 16.55 26.47 2.19
C ALA A 293 16.33 24.96 1.96
N VAL A 294 17.41 24.19 1.89
CA VAL A 294 17.42 22.83 1.34
C VAL A 294 17.92 21.83 2.37
N ASP A 295 17.22 20.71 2.51
CA ASP A 295 17.64 19.59 3.35
C ASP A 295 19.09 19.18 3.02
N PRO A 296 19.97 19.00 4.02
CA PRO A 296 21.39 18.72 3.78
C PRO A 296 21.65 17.48 2.94
N ALA A 297 20.83 16.42 3.08
CA ALA A 297 20.98 15.20 2.28
C ALA A 297 20.53 15.45 0.84
N VAL A 298 19.41 16.16 0.64
CA VAL A 298 18.93 16.54 -0.70
C VAL A 298 19.94 17.42 -1.42
N ARG A 299 20.45 18.46 -0.75
CA ARG A 299 21.50 19.35 -1.28
C ARG A 299 22.76 18.56 -1.67
N ARG A 300 23.21 17.65 -0.82
CA ARG A 300 24.38 16.81 -1.11
C ARG A 300 24.18 15.93 -2.33
N ILE A 301 23.01 15.29 -2.46
CA ILE A 301 22.70 14.41 -3.60
C ILE A 301 22.66 15.21 -4.91
N ILE A 302 21.95 16.33 -4.93
CA ILE A 302 21.77 17.12 -6.15
C ILE A 302 23.05 17.88 -6.52
N GLY A 303 23.73 18.46 -5.53
CA GLY A 303 25.00 19.16 -5.74
C GLY A 303 26.12 18.26 -6.25
N ALA A 304 26.16 16.99 -5.83
CA ALA A 304 27.14 16.02 -6.35
C ALA A 304 26.97 15.71 -7.85
N ALA A 305 25.81 16.04 -8.43
CA ALA A 305 25.50 15.79 -9.82
C ALA A 305 25.92 16.93 -10.78
N LYS A 306 26.34 18.08 -10.23
CA LYS A 306 26.66 19.31 -10.97
C LYS A 306 27.72 19.11 -12.05
N ASP A 307 28.82 18.43 -11.72
CA ASP A 307 30.01 18.35 -12.56
C ASP A 307 30.12 17.01 -13.31
N ILE A 308 29.01 16.30 -13.50
CA ILE A 308 29.00 15.03 -14.26
C ILE A 308 29.22 15.33 -15.75
N PRO A 309 30.30 14.84 -16.38
CA PRO A 309 30.60 15.18 -17.77
C PRO A 309 29.68 14.42 -18.74
N ALA A 310 29.25 15.09 -19.81
CA ALA A 310 28.25 14.55 -20.76
C ALA A 310 28.61 13.18 -21.35
N HIS A 311 29.88 12.87 -21.58
CA HIS A 311 30.29 11.55 -22.09
C HIS A 311 29.95 10.39 -21.14
N ARG A 312 29.84 10.65 -19.82
CA ARG A 312 29.38 9.65 -18.84
C ARG A 312 27.92 9.29 -19.07
N LEU A 313 27.06 10.27 -19.35
CA LEU A 313 25.66 10.03 -19.71
C LEU A 313 25.54 9.11 -20.92
N PHE A 314 26.28 9.38 -22.01
CA PHE A 314 26.26 8.51 -23.17
C PHE A 314 26.83 7.11 -22.91
N SER A 315 27.82 6.98 -22.02
CA SER A 315 28.35 5.67 -21.59
C SER A 315 27.32 4.88 -20.78
N ASP A 316 26.60 5.56 -19.88
CA ASP A 316 25.58 4.95 -19.03
C ASP A 316 24.33 4.60 -19.84
N LEU A 317 23.96 5.40 -20.84
CA LEU A 317 22.91 5.08 -21.81
C LEU A 317 23.25 3.80 -22.59
N ALA A 318 24.48 3.68 -23.13
CA ALA A 318 24.91 2.47 -23.81
C ALA A 318 24.90 1.23 -22.88
N THR A 319 25.24 1.42 -21.60
CA THR A 319 25.15 0.38 -20.58
C THR A 319 23.70 -0.01 -20.32
N LEU A 320 22.81 0.98 -20.16
CA LEU A 320 21.38 0.78 -19.94
C LEU A 320 20.72 0.06 -21.11
N ASP A 321 21.13 0.32 -22.36
CA ASP A 321 20.63 -0.40 -23.55
C ASP A 321 20.97 -1.89 -23.50
N GLY A 322 22.19 -2.23 -23.06
CA GLY A 322 22.61 -3.61 -22.84
C GLY A 322 21.78 -4.31 -21.75
N LEU A 323 21.53 -3.61 -20.65
CA LEU A 323 20.72 -4.11 -19.53
C LEU A 323 19.24 -4.25 -19.91
N SER A 324 18.71 -3.30 -20.67
CA SER A 324 17.32 -3.29 -21.15
C SER A 324 17.04 -4.51 -22.02
N ARG A 325 17.95 -4.89 -22.92
CA ARG A 325 17.79 -6.12 -23.71
C ARG A 325 17.72 -7.38 -22.85
N LYS A 326 18.55 -7.47 -21.80
CA LYS A 326 18.54 -8.61 -20.86
C LYS A 326 17.24 -8.63 -20.03
N ALA A 327 16.81 -7.49 -19.52
CA ALA A 327 15.56 -7.35 -18.77
C ALA A 327 14.34 -7.72 -19.63
N SER A 328 14.29 -7.25 -20.89
CA SER A 328 13.25 -7.60 -21.85
C SER A 328 13.24 -9.08 -22.19
N ALA A 329 14.41 -9.72 -22.31
CA ALA A 329 14.47 -11.17 -22.52
C ALA A 329 13.81 -11.94 -21.35
N VAL A 330 14.07 -11.54 -20.10
CA VAL A 330 13.38 -12.11 -18.93
C VAL A 330 11.88 -11.86 -18.99
N LEU A 331 11.46 -10.61 -19.19
CA LEU A 331 10.03 -10.24 -19.25
C LEU A 331 9.29 -10.88 -20.43
N SER A 332 9.98 -11.35 -21.48
CA SER A 332 9.32 -12.09 -22.57
C SER A 332 8.85 -13.50 -22.15
N THR A 333 9.33 -14.01 -21.02
CA THR A 333 9.01 -15.35 -20.52
C THR A 333 7.91 -15.38 -19.46
N VAL A 334 7.51 -14.21 -18.94
CA VAL A 334 6.56 -14.04 -17.82
C VAL A 334 5.63 -12.85 -18.09
N ASP A 335 4.47 -12.81 -17.44
CA ASP A 335 3.53 -11.69 -17.56
C ASP A 335 3.95 -10.49 -16.68
N CYS A 336 4.63 -10.78 -15.56
CA CYS A 336 5.24 -9.79 -14.68
C CYS A 336 6.29 -10.43 -13.78
N LEU A 337 7.08 -9.61 -13.10
CA LEU A 337 7.91 -10.00 -11.96
C LEU A 337 7.15 -9.74 -10.66
N LEU A 338 7.38 -10.58 -9.66
CA LEU A 338 6.99 -10.34 -8.27
C LEU A 338 8.26 -10.10 -7.45
N LEU A 339 8.37 -8.91 -6.86
CA LEU A 339 9.52 -8.50 -6.03
C LEU A 339 9.04 -8.02 -4.66
N PRO A 340 9.85 -8.13 -3.58
CA PRO A 340 9.64 -7.29 -2.42
C PRO A 340 9.60 -5.82 -2.86
N THR A 341 8.71 -5.02 -2.29
CA THR A 341 8.66 -3.59 -2.67
C THR A 341 9.93 -2.87 -2.24
N THR A 342 10.52 -3.27 -1.11
CA THR A 342 11.75 -2.72 -0.54
C THR A 342 12.43 -3.77 0.35
N THR A 343 13.48 -3.39 1.10
CA THR A 343 14.34 -4.33 1.85
C THR A 343 14.08 -4.39 3.35
N GLU A 344 13.59 -3.30 3.94
CA GLU A 344 13.41 -3.11 5.38
C GLU A 344 12.36 -2.02 5.64
N HIS A 345 11.84 -1.94 6.87
CA HIS A 345 11.01 -0.80 7.33
C HIS A 345 11.73 -0.11 8.51
N PRO A 346 12.49 0.98 8.23
CA PRO A 346 13.33 1.62 9.24
C PRO A 346 12.53 2.54 10.16
N THR A 347 13.05 2.74 11.37
CA THR A 347 12.56 3.81 12.25
C THR A 347 13.02 5.18 11.77
N ILE A 348 12.38 6.25 12.25
CA ILE A 348 12.87 7.61 11.98
C ILE A 348 14.30 7.78 12.51
N ALA A 349 14.60 7.22 13.68
CA ALA A 349 15.94 7.27 14.27
C ALA A 349 17.00 6.53 13.42
N ASP A 350 16.64 5.41 12.80
CA ASP A 350 17.56 4.71 11.88
C ASP A 350 17.93 5.58 10.67
N VAL A 351 16.96 6.34 10.14
CA VAL A 351 17.20 7.27 9.03
C VAL A 351 18.00 8.49 9.48
N GLU A 352 17.81 9.00 10.69
CA GLU A 352 18.64 10.07 11.24
C GLU A 352 20.11 9.63 11.40
N ALA A 353 20.33 8.37 11.80
CA ALA A 353 21.66 7.80 11.98
C ALA A 353 22.39 7.54 10.64
N ASP A 354 21.68 7.09 9.60
CA ASP A 354 22.23 6.79 8.27
C ASP A 354 21.30 7.29 7.13
N PRO A 355 21.20 8.61 6.90
CA PRO A 355 20.19 9.19 6.01
C PRO A 355 20.38 8.82 4.53
N LEU A 356 21.60 8.51 4.12
CA LEU A 356 21.92 8.13 2.74
C LEU A 356 21.90 6.61 2.53
N GLY A 357 22.50 5.85 3.45
CA GLY A 357 22.61 4.41 3.32
C GLY A 357 21.25 3.70 3.47
N VAL A 358 20.40 4.11 4.42
CA VAL A 358 19.03 3.59 4.53
C VAL A 358 18.27 3.83 3.23
N ASN A 359 18.27 5.06 2.72
CA ASN A 359 17.59 5.40 1.48
C ASN A 359 18.09 4.58 0.27
N ALA A 360 19.41 4.32 0.19
CA ALA A 360 19.97 3.49 -0.87
C ALA A 360 19.51 2.03 -0.78
N ARG A 361 19.44 1.45 0.43
CA ARG A 361 18.92 0.10 0.65
C ARG A 361 17.44 0.00 0.25
N LEU A 362 16.63 0.99 0.64
CA LEU A 362 15.21 1.02 0.32
C LEU A 362 14.92 0.99 -1.20
N GLY A 363 15.79 1.60 -2.02
CA GLY A 363 15.64 1.71 -3.47
C GLY A 363 16.07 0.48 -4.28
N ARG A 364 16.60 -0.57 -3.63
CA ARG A 364 17.27 -1.71 -4.28
C ARG A 364 16.44 -2.35 -5.39
N PHE A 365 15.13 -2.53 -5.18
CA PHE A 365 14.24 -3.15 -6.14
C PHE A 365 13.50 -2.14 -7.03
N THR A 366 13.41 -0.87 -6.64
CA THR A 366 12.53 0.12 -7.28
C THR A 366 13.23 1.03 -8.28
N ASN A 367 14.55 1.27 -8.13
CA ASN A 367 15.30 2.26 -8.91
C ASN A 367 15.37 1.95 -10.41
N SER A 368 15.25 0.68 -10.82
CA SER A 368 15.41 0.28 -12.23
C SER A 368 14.16 0.47 -13.08
N THR A 369 12.98 0.50 -12.46
CA THR A 369 11.68 0.40 -13.16
C THR A 369 11.54 1.47 -14.24
N ASN A 370 11.80 2.74 -13.93
CA ASN A 370 11.59 3.81 -14.91
C ASN A 370 12.74 3.91 -15.93
N LEU A 371 13.98 3.62 -15.52
CA LEU A 371 15.12 3.54 -16.44
C LEU A 371 14.87 2.49 -17.53
N LEU A 372 14.32 1.34 -17.15
CA LEU A 372 13.99 0.25 -18.06
C LEU A 372 12.63 0.42 -18.78
N GLY A 373 11.92 1.54 -18.57
CA GLY A 373 10.64 1.81 -19.23
C GLY A 373 9.48 0.91 -18.77
N LEU A 374 9.53 0.41 -17.54
CA LEU A 374 8.58 -0.57 -16.99
C LEU A 374 7.40 0.11 -16.26
N SER A 375 6.34 -0.67 -16.07
CA SER A 375 5.19 -0.35 -15.20
C SER A 375 5.27 -1.14 -13.90
N SER A 376 4.61 -0.68 -12.84
CA SER A 376 4.58 -1.43 -11.58
C SER A 376 3.39 -1.11 -10.69
N LEU A 377 2.96 -2.10 -9.91
CA LEU A 377 1.90 -1.99 -8.93
C LEU A 377 2.38 -2.56 -7.59
N ALA A 378 2.55 -1.71 -6.59
CA ALA A 378 2.79 -2.11 -5.21
C ALA A 378 1.47 -2.47 -4.53
N VAL A 379 1.44 -3.61 -3.84
CA VAL A 379 0.25 -4.13 -3.15
C VAL A 379 0.61 -4.63 -1.74
N PRO A 380 -0.32 -4.49 -0.77
CA PRO A 380 -0.16 -5.10 0.54
C PRO A 380 -0.06 -6.62 0.45
N ALA A 381 0.80 -7.23 1.27
CA ALA A 381 1.09 -8.66 1.27
C ALA A 381 1.23 -9.23 2.69
N GLY A 382 0.50 -8.64 3.65
CA GLY A 382 0.50 -9.05 5.06
C GLY A 382 1.27 -8.09 5.96
N THR A 383 1.81 -8.61 7.05
CA THR A 383 2.52 -7.85 8.07
C THR A 383 3.75 -8.59 8.57
N VAL A 384 4.81 -7.88 8.92
CA VAL A 384 5.99 -8.40 9.61
C VAL A 384 6.21 -7.57 10.87
N GLY A 385 6.33 -8.20 12.03
CA GLY A 385 6.49 -7.49 13.30
C GLY A 385 5.35 -6.54 13.65
N GLY A 386 4.13 -6.80 13.16
CA GLY A 386 2.96 -5.94 13.35
C GLY A 386 2.87 -4.75 12.37
N LEU A 387 3.89 -4.54 11.53
CA LEU A 387 3.90 -3.48 10.52
C LEU A 387 3.53 -4.00 9.14
N PRO A 388 2.94 -3.16 8.26
CA PRO A 388 2.61 -3.57 6.90
C PRO A 388 3.82 -4.05 6.09
N PHE A 389 3.65 -5.16 5.39
CA PHE A 389 4.59 -5.67 4.38
C PHE A 389 3.91 -5.63 3.01
N GLY A 390 4.69 -5.34 1.96
CA GLY A 390 4.16 -5.22 0.60
C GLY A 390 5.10 -5.78 -0.46
N VAL A 391 4.51 -6.37 -1.49
CA VAL A 391 5.19 -6.80 -2.71
C VAL A 391 4.81 -5.89 -3.86
N MET A 392 5.64 -5.85 -4.90
CA MET A 392 5.30 -5.15 -6.13
C MET A 392 5.35 -6.09 -7.33
N LEU A 393 4.36 -5.92 -8.21
CA LEU A 393 4.32 -6.52 -9.52
C LEU A 393 4.99 -5.56 -10.50
N VAL A 394 5.94 -6.02 -11.30
CA VAL A 394 6.66 -5.21 -12.30
C VAL A 394 6.45 -5.81 -13.68
N GLY A 395 5.92 -5.01 -14.61
CA GLY A 395 5.61 -5.47 -15.96
C GLY A 395 6.31 -4.63 -17.02
N ALA A 396 6.30 -5.13 -18.25
CA ALA A 396 6.69 -4.34 -19.41
C ALA A 396 5.85 -3.05 -19.54
N ALA A 397 6.28 -2.15 -20.41
CA ALA A 397 5.46 -1.01 -20.79
C ALA A 397 4.07 -1.48 -21.25
N TYR A 398 3.04 -0.77 -20.79
CA TYR A 398 1.61 -1.02 -21.03
C TYR A 398 1.04 -2.29 -20.38
N ALA A 399 1.77 -2.91 -19.44
CA ALA A 399 1.26 -4.02 -18.65
C ALA A 399 0.37 -3.59 -17.47
N ASP A 400 0.06 -2.30 -17.31
CA ASP A 400 -0.65 -1.73 -16.15
C ASP A 400 -1.93 -2.50 -15.78
N ARG A 401 -2.73 -2.85 -16.79
CA ARG A 401 -3.95 -3.65 -16.61
C ARG A 401 -3.65 -5.10 -16.19
N ILE A 402 -2.64 -5.72 -16.81
CA ILE A 402 -2.20 -7.08 -16.48
C ILE A 402 -1.74 -7.11 -15.02
N LEU A 403 -0.98 -6.12 -14.56
CA LEU A 403 -0.55 -6.04 -13.15
C LEU A 403 -1.72 -5.96 -12.19
N ALA A 404 -2.75 -5.16 -12.51
CA ALA A 404 -3.97 -5.10 -11.72
C ALA A 404 -4.73 -6.43 -11.71
N ASP A 405 -4.83 -7.11 -12.86
CA ASP A 405 -5.53 -8.40 -12.97
C ASP A 405 -4.76 -9.53 -12.24
N VAL A 406 -3.43 -9.52 -12.29
CA VAL A 406 -2.58 -10.41 -11.49
C VAL A 406 -2.81 -10.14 -10.00
N ALA A 407 -2.78 -8.89 -9.55
CA ALA A 407 -3.04 -8.55 -8.16
C ALA A 407 -4.45 -8.98 -7.69
N ARG A 408 -5.47 -8.85 -8.55
CA ARG A 408 -6.85 -9.30 -8.27
C ARG A 408 -6.99 -10.81 -8.17
N SER A 409 -6.09 -11.59 -8.77
CA SER A 409 -6.16 -13.04 -8.72
C SER A 409 -6.02 -13.58 -7.29
N VAL A 410 -5.32 -12.85 -6.42
CA VAL A 410 -5.17 -13.22 -5.00
C VAL A 410 -6.37 -12.68 -4.21
N PRO A 411 -7.23 -13.56 -3.65
CA PRO A 411 -8.38 -13.11 -2.90
C PRO A 411 -7.95 -12.50 -1.57
N ARG A 412 -8.56 -11.36 -1.20
CA ARG A 412 -8.41 -10.79 0.15
C ARG A 412 -8.87 -11.79 1.20
N ARG A 413 -8.15 -11.86 2.33
CA ARG A 413 -8.41 -12.84 3.40
C ARG A 413 -8.64 -12.17 4.75
N THR A 414 -9.27 -12.89 5.67
CA THR A 414 -9.43 -12.52 7.07
C THR A 414 -9.24 -13.73 7.98
N ARG A 415 -8.75 -13.50 9.19
CA ARG A 415 -8.54 -14.54 10.20
C ARG A 415 -9.82 -14.82 10.98
N ILE A 416 -10.09 -16.10 11.22
CA ILE A 416 -11.14 -16.58 12.10
C ILE A 416 -10.60 -17.62 13.08
N ALA A 417 -10.86 -17.43 14.38
CA ALA A 417 -10.63 -18.41 15.43
C ALA A 417 -11.84 -19.34 15.57
N VAL A 418 -11.57 -20.64 15.61
CA VAL A 418 -12.57 -21.68 15.88
C VAL A 418 -12.17 -22.51 17.09
N VAL A 419 -13.14 -22.88 17.92
CA VAL A 419 -12.92 -23.55 19.21
C VAL A 419 -13.76 -24.83 19.37
N GLY A 420 -14.46 -25.25 18.32
CA GLY A 420 -15.52 -26.26 18.39
C GLY A 420 -15.61 -27.18 17.18
N ALA A 421 -16.84 -27.40 16.69
CA ALA A 421 -17.11 -28.33 15.59
C ALA A 421 -16.39 -28.03 14.26
N HIS A 422 -15.78 -26.84 14.14
CA HIS A 422 -14.97 -26.43 12.98
C HIS A 422 -13.46 -26.69 13.14
N LEU A 423 -12.98 -27.16 14.29
CA LEU A 423 -11.57 -27.56 14.46
C LEU A 423 -11.20 -28.67 13.47
N ARG A 424 -9.92 -28.80 13.10
CA ARG A 424 -9.46 -29.90 12.22
C ARG A 424 -9.92 -31.26 12.76
N GLY A 425 -10.45 -32.09 11.86
CA GLY A 425 -10.99 -33.41 12.19
C GLY A 425 -12.38 -33.40 12.83
N GLN A 426 -12.98 -32.23 13.09
CA GLN A 426 -14.34 -32.12 13.60
C GLN A 426 -15.39 -32.03 12.47
N PRO A 427 -16.67 -32.36 12.75
CA PRO A 427 -17.69 -32.56 11.71
C PRO A 427 -17.95 -31.38 10.77
N LEU A 428 -17.76 -30.15 11.24
CA LEU A 428 -18.03 -28.92 10.47
C LEU A 428 -16.77 -28.26 9.89
N ASN A 429 -15.58 -28.86 10.04
CA ASN A 429 -14.37 -28.28 9.46
C ASN A 429 -14.46 -28.09 7.93
N HIS A 430 -15.23 -28.95 7.26
CA HIS A 430 -15.50 -28.84 5.82
C HIS A 430 -16.14 -27.50 5.42
N GLU A 431 -16.86 -26.83 6.33
CA GLU A 431 -17.43 -25.51 6.07
C GLU A 431 -16.37 -24.41 5.94
N LEU A 432 -15.21 -24.56 6.59
CA LEU A 432 -14.07 -23.67 6.40
C LEU A 432 -13.34 -24.04 5.11
N THR A 433 -12.98 -25.31 4.93
CA THR A 433 -12.11 -25.75 3.83
C THR A 433 -12.78 -25.65 2.47
N SER A 434 -14.08 -25.96 2.37
CA SER A 434 -14.86 -25.79 1.12
C SER A 434 -14.96 -24.33 0.67
N ARG A 435 -14.81 -23.38 1.59
CA ARG A 435 -14.79 -21.93 1.34
C ARG A 435 -13.38 -21.36 1.19
N GLY A 436 -12.40 -22.24 0.95
CA GLY A 436 -11.00 -21.88 0.75
C GLY A 436 -10.25 -21.54 2.04
N GLY A 437 -10.77 -21.95 3.20
CA GLY A 437 -10.12 -21.78 4.50
C GLY A 437 -8.78 -22.50 4.59
N ARG A 438 -7.78 -21.85 5.18
CA ARG A 438 -6.45 -22.41 5.43
C ARG A 438 -6.09 -22.33 6.90
N PHE A 439 -5.63 -23.43 7.45
CA PHE A 439 -5.12 -23.47 8.82
C PHE A 439 -3.86 -22.62 8.92
N VAL A 440 -3.80 -21.75 9.93
CA VAL A 440 -2.63 -20.89 10.20
C VAL A 440 -1.84 -21.47 11.36
N PHE A 441 -2.47 -21.56 12.55
CA PHE A 441 -1.85 -22.13 13.73
C PHE A 441 -2.92 -22.59 14.74
N ALA A 442 -2.49 -23.37 15.73
CA ALA A 442 -3.27 -23.73 16.90
C ALA A 442 -2.63 -23.06 18.13
N GLY A 443 -3.47 -22.49 18.99
CA GLY A 443 -3.00 -21.80 20.19
C GLY A 443 -4.18 -21.32 21.03
N PRO A 444 -3.94 -21.05 22.32
CA PRO A 444 -5.01 -20.72 23.23
C PRO A 444 -5.52 -19.29 23.05
N THR A 445 -6.77 -19.08 23.43
CA THR A 445 -7.32 -17.75 23.70
C THR A 445 -6.64 -17.11 24.91
N ALA A 446 -6.82 -15.80 25.12
CA ALA A 446 -6.47 -15.16 26.39
C ALA A 446 -7.24 -15.82 27.56
N ALA A 447 -6.75 -15.70 28.79
CA ALA A 447 -7.36 -16.36 29.96
C ALA A 447 -8.63 -15.64 30.51
N GLU A 448 -9.53 -15.27 29.62
CA GLU A 448 -10.73 -14.46 29.89
C GLU A 448 -12.01 -15.09 29.31
N TYR A 449 -11.95 -16.37 28.91
CA TYR A 449 -13.09 -17.06 28.30
C TYR A 449 -13.57 -18.26 29.13
N ARG A 450 -14.85 -18.58 29.00
CA ARG A 450 -15.43 -19.86 29.39
C ARG A 450 -15.96 -20.59 28.16
N LEU A 451 -15.95 -21.91 28.24
CA LEU A 451 -16.45 -22.79 27.18
C LEU A 451 -17.58 -23.64 27.75
N HIS A 452 -18.73 -23.62 27.08
CA HIS A 452 -19.92 -24.37 27.49
C HIS A 452 -20.34 -25.35 26.40
N ALA A 453 -20.75 -26.57 26.77
CA ALA A 453 -21.33 -27.52 25.82
C ALA A 453 -22.81 -27.18 25.58
N LEU A 454 -23.15 -26.78 24.36
CA LEU A 454 -24.51 -26.38 23.99
C LEU A 454 -25.32 -27.57 23.50
N ASP A 455 -26.63 -27.53 23.74
CA ASP A 455 -27.58 -28.50 23.19
C ASP A 455 -27.94 -28.14 21.73
N THR A 456 -26.99 -28.38 20.82
CA THR A 456 -27.15 -28.15 19.38
C THR A 456 -26.92 -29.42 18.57
N VAL A 457 -27.40 -29.42 17.32
CA VAL A 457 -27.12 -30.50 16.36
C VAL A 457 -26.35 -29.94 15.14
N PRO A 458 -25.13 -30.42 14.84
CA PRO A 458 -24.29 -31.27 15.71
C PRO A 458 -23.92 -30.56 17.02
N PRO A 459 -23.42 -31.30 18.04
CA PRO A 459 -22.94 -30.70 19.29
C PRO A 459 -21.86 -29.65 19.03
N LYS A 460 -22.00 -28.48 19.63
CA LYS A 460 -21.09 -27.34 19.48
C LYS A 460 -20.83 -26.70 20.84
N PRO A 461 -19.62 -26.18 21.07
CA PRO A 461 -19.37 -25.36 22.24
C PRO A 461 -19.78 -23.90 22.01
N GLY A 462 -20.17 -23.22 23.09
CA GLY A 462 -20.33 -21.78 23.16
C GLY A 462 -19.16 -21.14 23.91
N LEU A 463 -18.43 -20.25 23.25
CA LEU A 463 -17.37 -19.46 23.86
C LEU A 463 -17.93 -18.14 24.38
N VAL A 464 -17.71 -17.84 25.66
CA VAL A 464 -18.19 -16.61 26.29
C VAL A 464 -17.04 -15.91 26.98
N ARG A 465 -16.86 -14.61 26.70
CA ARG A 465 -15.90 -13.78 27.42
C ARG A 465 -16.48 -13.40 28.78
N VAL A 466 -15.70 -13.54 29.85
CA VAL A 466 -16.13 -13.29 31.23
C VAL A 466 -15.23 -12.27 31.92
N ALA A 467 -15.81 -11.47 32.83
CA ALA A 467 -15.07 -10.46 33.59
C ALA A 467 -14.12 -11.07 34.65
N SER A 468 -14.43 -12.27 35.14
CA SER A 468 -13.63 -12.97 36.15
C SER A 468 -13.82 -14.49 36.06
N GLY A 469 -12.79 -15.25 36.42
CA GLY A 469 -12.87 -16.71 36.45
C GLY A 469 -13.01 -17.34 35.06
N GLY A 470 -12.37 -16.74 34.06
CA GLY A 470 -12.13 -17.35 32.75
C GLY A 470 -10.85 -18.18 32.75
N ALA A 471 -10.66 -18.94 31.67
CA ALA A 471 -9.45 -19.68 31.39
C ALA A 471 -9.07 -19.50 29.92
N ALA A 472 -7.84 -19.92 29.60
CA ALA A 472 -7.38 -19.99 28.22
C ALA A 472 -8.03 -21.22 27.56
N ILE A 473 -8.61 -21.04 26.38
CA ILE A 473 -9.30 -22.10 25.64
C ILE A 473 -8.53 -22.39 24.35
N GLU A 474 -8.23 -23.67 24.09
CA GLU A 474 -7.58 -24.10 22.85
C GLU A 474 -8.42 -23.72 21.63
N ALA A 475 -7.77 -23.04 20.68
CA ALA A 475 -8.37 -22.58 19.44
C ALA A 475 -7.49 -22.93 18.24
N GLU A 476 -8.11 -23.00 17.07
CA GLU A 476 -7.40 -22.97 15.79
C GLU A 476 -7.72 -21.68 15.06
N VAL A 477 -6.69 -21.04 14.52
CA VAL A 477 -6.83 -19.83 13.70
C VAL A 477 -6.70 -20.22 12.24
N TRP A 478 -7.67 -19.77 11.45
CA TRP A 478 -7.80 -20.04 10.04
C TRP A 478 -7.87 -18.74 9.24
N ASP A 479 -7.26 -18.71 8.06
CA ASP A 479 -7.48 -17.65 7.09
C ASP A 479 -8.58 -18.05 6.11
N LEU A 480 -9.57 -17.18 5.92
CA LEU A 480 -10.63 -17.35 4.91
C LEU A 480 -10.58 -16.21 3.87
N PRO A 481 -10.81 -16.48 2.58
CA PRO A 481 -11.14 -15.43 1.62
C PRO A 481 -12.32 -14.61 2.13
N LEU A 482 -12.37 -13.30 1.90
CA LEU A 482 -13.48 -12.45 2.36
C LEU A 482 -14.85 -12.92 1.83
N ALA A 483 -14.91 -13.37 0.57
CA ALA A 483 -16.13 -13.96 0.02
C ALA A 483 -16.56 -15.23 0.79
N GLY A 484 -15.60 -16.13 1.02
CA GLY A 484 -15.82 -17.34 1.82
C GLY A 484 -16.17 -17.03 3.28
N PHE A 485 -15.60 -15.99 3.88
CA PHE A 485 -15.95 -15.52 5.22
C PHE A 485 -17.39 -15.01 5.26
N GLY A 486 -17.81 -14.22 4.27
CA GLY A 486 -19.20 -13.74 4.17
C GLY A 486 -20.20 -14.89 4.08
N GLU A 487 -19.94 -15.87 3.21
CA GLU A 487 -20.75 -17.09 3.10
C GLU A 487 -20.73 -17.93 4.38
N PHE A 488 -19.58 -18.02 5.04
CA PHE A 488 -19.42 -18.74 6.29
C PHE A 488 -20.26 -18.11 7.40
N VAL A 489 -20.12 -16.80 7.63
CA VAL A 489 -20.86 -16.07 8.67
C VAL A 489 -22.37 -16.12 8.41
N ALA A 490 -22.81 -15.99 7.16
CA ALA A 490 -24.22 -16.10 6.80
C ALA A 490 -24.84 -17.47 7.15
N GLY A 491 -24.02 -18.52 7.26
CA GLY A 491 -24.45 -19.87 7.64
C GLY A 491 -24.38 -20.16 9.15
N VAL A 492 -23.91 -19.24 9.98
CA VAL A 492 -23.80 -19.46 11.44
C VAL A 492 -25.18 -19.32 12.09
N PRO A 493 -25.76 -20.40 12.65
CA PRO A 493 -27.08 -20.32 13.28
C PRO A 493 -26.98 -19.82 14.72
N ALA A 494 -28.06 -19.18 15.20
CA ALA A 494 -28.25 -18.97 16.63
C ALA A 494 -28.13 -20.31 17.39
N PRO A 495 -27.57 -20.31 18.62
CA PRO A 495 -27.16 -19.14 19.40
C PRO A 495 -25.70 -18.69 19.18
N LEU A 496 -25.02 -19.22 18.15
CA LEU A 496 -23.65 -18.84 17.85
C LEU A 496 -23.61 -17.54 17.05
N ALA A 497 -22.55 -16.77 17.26
CA ALA A 497 -22.28 -15.56 16.49
C ALA A 497 -20.78 -15.45 16.21
N ILE A 498 -20.42 -14.61 15.23
CA ILE A 498 -19.02 -14.26 14.98
C ILE A 498 -18.73 -12.89 15.60
N GLY A 499 -17.92 -12.89 16.65
CA GLY A 499 -17.44 -11.71 17.36
C GLY A 499 -15.93 -11.54 17.20
N LYS A 500 -15.31 -10.86 18.18
CA LYS A 500 -13.86 -10.80 18.33
C LYS A 500 -13.41 -11.73 19.45
N VAL A 501 -12.36 -12.48 19.20
CA VAL A 501 -11.70 -13.39 20.15
C VAL A 501 -10.26 -12.93 20.32
N ARG A 502 -9.87 -12.67 21.56
CA ARG A 502 -8.51 -12.35 21.95
C ARG A 502 -7.71 -13.61 22.17
N LEU A 503 -6.55 -13.71 21.52
CA LEU A 503 -5.61 -14.80 21.65
C LEU A 503 -4.62 -14.55 22.79
N ALA A 504 -3.92 -15.60 23.24
CA ALA A 504 -2.97 -15.48 24.35
C ALA A 504 -1.78 -14.56 24.05
N ASP A 505 -1.47 -14.33 22.77
CA ASP A 505 -0.46 -13.36 22.31
C ASP A 505 -0.97 -11.90 22.34
N GLY A 506 -2.22 -11.68 22.77
CA GLY A 506 -2.86 -10.37 22.85
C GLY A 506 -3.52 -9.91 21.55
N SER A 507 -3.34 -10.62 20.44
CA SER A 507 -4.00 -10.30 19.17
C SER A 507 -5.50 -10.58 19.21
N GLU A 508 -6.27 -9.88 18.39
CA GLU A 508 -7.72 -10.10 18.23
C GLU A 508 -8.05 -10.51 16.80
N VAL A 509 -8.79 -11.60 16.66
CA VAL A 509 -9.29 -12.12 15.38
C VAL A 509 -10.80 -12.26 15.41
N SER A 510 -11.45 -12.36 14.25
CA SER A 510 -12.85 -12.76 14.23
C SER A 510 -12.97 -14.17 14.80
N GLY A 511 -14.06 -14.55 15.46
CA GLY A 511 -14.17 -15.91 15.99
C GLY A 511 -15.54 -16.21 16.57
N PHE A 512 -15.79 -17.49 16.82
CA PHE A 512 -17.05 -17.91 17.43
C PHE A 512 -17.18 -17.37 18.85
N VAL A 513 -18.32 -16.70 19.10
CA VAL A 513 -18.83 -16.35 20.41
C VAL A 513 -20.26 -16.88 20.54
N CYS A 514 -20.77 -16.92 21.75
CA CYS A 514 -22.13 -17.39 22.04
C CYS A 514 -22.97 -16.28 22.66
N GLU A 515 -24.27 -16.26 22.35
CA GLU A 515 -25.24 -15.42 23.05
C GLU A 515 -25.25 -15.74 24.56
N PRO A 516 -25.23 -14.73 25.46
CA PRO A 516 -25.16 -14.98 26.90
C PRO A 516 -26.28 -15.86 27.45
N GLY A 517 -27.50 -15.76 26.92
CA GLY A 517 -28.64 -16.58 27.36
C GLY A 517 -28.51 -18.06 26.97
N ALA A 518 -27.71 -18.39 25.95
CA ALA A 518 -27.59 -19.76 25.48
C ALA A 518 -26.69 -20.65 26.34
N VAL A 519 -25.93 -20.06 27.27
CA VAL A 519 -25.13 -20.82 28.24
C VAL A 519 -25.86 -21.06 29.56
N GLU A 520 -27.08 -20.53 29.73
CA GLU A 520 -27.90 -20.83 30.90
C GLU A 520 -28.30 -22.31 30.93
N GLY A 521 -27.83 -23.04 31.94
CA GLY A 521 -28.07 -24.48 32.08
C GLY A 521 -27.16 -25.36 31.21
N ALA A 522 -26.32 -24.78 30.36
CA ALA A 522 -25.30 -25.51 29.60
C ALA A 522 -24.14 -25.95 30.51
N GLU A 523 -23.59 -27.14 30.26
CA GLU A 523 -22.45 -27.66 31.02
C GLU A 523 -21.21 -26.77 30.80
N ASP A 524 -20.63 -26.25 31.88
CA ASP A 524 -19.35 -25.54 31.83
C ASP A 524 -18.21 -26.55 31.66
N ILE A 525 -17.64 -26.57 30.46
CA ILE A 525 -16.56 -27.48 30.05
C ILE A 525 -15.19 -26.79 30.05
N THR A 526 -15.09 -25.60 30.64
CA THR A 526 -13.85 -24.80 30.69
C THR A 526 -12.67 -25.59 31.30
N ARG A 527 -12.94 -26.46 32.28
CA ARG A 527 -11.92 -27.29 32.95
C ARG A 527 -11.18 -28.26 32.01
N TYR A 528 -11.74 -28.58 30.85
CA TYR A 528 -11.14 -29.47 29.87
C TYR A 528 -10.17 -28.75 28.92
N GLY A 529 -10.01 -27.42 29.06
CA GLY A 529 -9.10 -26.60 28.26
C GLY A 529 -9.53 -26.38 26.80
N GLY A 530 -10.49 -27.14 26.29
CA GLY A 530 -11.00 -27.00 24.93
C GLY A 530 -11.98 -28.10 24.55
N TRP A 531 -12.60 -27.96 23.38
CA TRP A 531 -13.64 -28.87 22.89
C TRP A 531 -13.17 -30.31 22.69
N LEU A 532 -11.99 -30.50 22.10
CA LEU A 532 -11.43 -31.85 21.90
C LEU A 532 -11.07 -32.53 23.23
N GLY A 533 -10.64 -31.72 24.21
CA GLY A 533 -10.40 -32.19 25.58
C GLY A 533 -11.69 -32.74 26.20
N TYR A 534 -12.80 -32.00 26.08
CA TYR A 534 -14.12 -32.45 26.55
C TYR A 534 -14.59 -33.73 25.85
N LEU A 535 -14.53 -33.80 24.52
CA LEU A 535 -14.98 -34.98 23.76
C LEU A 535 -14.19 -36.27 24.04
N SER A 536 -13.02 -36.15 24.67
CA SER A 536 -12.16 -37.29 25.01
C SER A 536 -12.43 -37.86 26.41
N HIS A 537 -13.35 -37.26 27.17
CA HIS A 537 -13.79 -37.70 28.50
C HIS A 537 -15.22 -38.24 28.43
#